data_AF-A0A7S2QM85-F1
#
_entry.id   AF-A0A7S2QM85-F1
#
_cell.length_a   1.000
_cell.length_b   1.000
_cell.length_c   1.000
_cell.angle_alpha   90.00
_cell.angle_beta   90.00
_cell.angle_gamma   90.00
#
_symmetry.space_group_name_H-M   'P 1'
#
loop_
_entity.id
_entity.type
_entity.pdbx_description
1 polymer ?
#
loop_
_entity_poly.entity_id
_entity_poly.type
_entity_poly.pdbx_seq_one_letter_code
_entity_poly.pdbx_strand_id
1 'polypeptide(L)'
;GSFYMMRDTSEVWTRSGNLMLVTSVMISGILWVIAAWAIQNQLENNYKELTKPLPENVDLEWLDFKANEIKRSLKITWPNIPRSIQLLYAGCCLVQILMCQGMYWGHAYLFNPFEVSDDISTLESFHGEKGLVSTLGILVVGGYFVCMLGPVVLRIWSKVTTRQSRAELLTKLDRMEAKWKEDWVEMARTWEFVDPRVKNSCQPEEDQRVMFSVASIDPPPDPPSATAA
;
A
#
# COMPACT_ATOMS: atom_id res chain seq x y z
N GLY A 1 -1.59 56.90 0.43
CA GLY A 1 -2.79 56.73 1.27
C GLY A 1 -3.56 55.44 1.03
N SER A 2 -3.43 54.76 -0.12
CA SER A 2 -4.19 53.53 -0.44
C SER A 2 -3.66 52.24 0.21
N PHE A 3 -2.44 52.24 0.77
CA PHE A 3 -1.82 51.05 1.34
C PHE A 3 -2.41 50.61 2.70
N TYR A 4 -3.15 51.48 3.40
CA TYR A 4 -3.75 51.15 4.69
C TYR A 4 -5.12 50.44 4.59
N MET A 5 -5.76 50.39 3.42
CA MET A 5 -7.01 49.63 3.22
C MET A 5 -6.81 48.14 2.96
N MET A 6 -5.57 47.68 2.72
CA MET A 6 -5.28 46.25 2.42
C MET A 6 -5.02 45.41 3.68
N ARG A 7 -4.85 46.03 4.85
CA ARG A 7 -4.52 45.29 6.07
C ARG A 7 -5.74 44.57 6.65
N ASP A 8 -6.91 45.22 6.63
CA ASP A 8 -8.17 44.61 7.12
C ASP A 8 -8.75 43.59 6.14
N THR A 9 -8.46 43.69 4.84
CA THR A 9 -8.90 42.68 3.86
C THR A 9 -8.18 41.35 4.07
N SER A 10 -6.92 41.35 4.51
CA SER A 10 -6.13 40.13 4.75
C SER A 10 -6.77 39.19 5.80
N GLU A 11 -7.41 39.74 6.84
CA GLU A 11 -8.08 38.96 7.87
C GLU A 11 -9.37 38.32 7.34
N VAL A 12 -10.15 39.07 6.53
CA VAL A 12 -11.36 38.55 5.88
C VAL A 12 -11.01 37.42 4.91
N TRP A 13 -9.95 37.59 4.11
CA TRP A 13 -9.48 36.55 3.19
C TRP A 13 -8.97 35.30 3.91
N THR A 14 -8.23 35.46 5.01
CA THR A 14 -7.75 34.32 5.82
C THR A 14 -8.91 33.55 6.45
N ARG A 15 -9.89 34.25 7.02
CA ARG A 15 -11.10 33.62 7.60
C ARG A 15 -11.95 32.93 6.52
N SER A 16 -12.09 33.56 5.36
CA SER A 16 -12.84 33.00 4.22
C SER A 16 -12.12 31.77 3.66
N GLY A 17 -10.79 31.79 3.55
CA GLY A 17 -9.98 30.67 3.13
C GLY A 17 -10.08 29.47 4.08
N ASN A 18 -10.02 29.72 5.39
CA ASN A 18 -10.24 28.66 6.39
C ASN A 18 -11.65 28.07 6.31
N LEU A 19 -12.69 28.90 6.16
CA LEU A 19 -14.06 28.44 6.01
C LEU A 19 -14.25 27.61 4.74
N MET A 20 -13.67 28.05 3.61
CA MET A 20 -13.68 27.32 2.35
C MET A 20 -12.98 25.97 2.47
N LEU A 21 -11.83 25.92 3.15
CA LEU A 21 -11.09 24.67 3.37
C LEU A 21 -11.89 23.70 4.24
N VAL A 22 -12.40 24.16 5.39
CA VAL A 22 -13.23 23.33 6.29
C VAL A 22 -14.49 22.82 5.58
N THR A 23 -15.19 23.69 4.85
CA THR A 23 -16.38 23.31 4.08
C THR A 23 -16.03 22.29 2.98
N SER A 24 -14.91 22.48 2.27
CA SER A 24 -14.46 21.55 1.23
C SER A 24 -14.12 20.17 1.79
N VAL A 25 -13.44 20.11 2.94
CA VAL A 25 -13.15 18.85 3.65
C VAL A 25 -14.43 18.18 4.11
N MET A 26 -15.37 18.94 4.68
CA MET A 26 -16.66 18.40 5.14
C MET A 26 -17.48 17.83 3.98
N ILE A 27 -17.62 18.58 2.88
CA ILE A 27 -18.33 18.12 1.68
C ILE A 27 -17.63 16.88 1.10
N SER A 28 -16.30 16.88 1.01
CA SER A 28 -15.53 15.72 0.54
C SER A 28 -15.82 14.50 1.42
N GLY A 29 -15.81 14.65 2.75
CA GLY A 29 -16.14 13.58 3.68
C GLY A 29 -17.55 13.02 3.49
N ILE A 30 -18.55 13.88 3.34
CA ILE A 30 -19.95 13.48 3.07
C ILE A 30 -20.04 12.70 1.75
N LEU A 31 -19.39 13.19 0.68
CA LEU A 31 -19.38 12.52 -0.62
C LEU A 31 -18.73 11.13 -0.52
N TRP A 32 -17.63 10.98 0.21
CA TRP A 32 -17.01 9.68 0.47
C TRP A 32 -17.92 8.71 1.22
N VAL A 33 -18.67 9.19 2.23
CA VAL A 33 -19.63 8.36 2.98
C VAL A 33 -20.77 7.89 2.09
N ILE A 34 -21.37 8.78 1.30
CA ILE A 34 -22.46 8.41 0.37
C ILE A 34 -21.95 7.44 -0.70
N ALA A 35 -20.75 7.66 -1.24
CA ALA A 35 -20.14 6.75 -2.21
C ALA A 35 -19.88 5.37 -1.61
N ALA A 36 -19.31 5.29 -0.39
CA ALA A 36 -19.07 4.03 0.29
C ALA A 36 -20.38 3.28 0.58
N TRP A 37 -21.42 3.99 1.04
CA TRP A 37 -22.75 3.41 1.26
C TRP A 37 -23.37 2.87 -0.03
N ALA A 38 -23.30 3.63 -1.12
CA ALA A 38 -23.84 3.19 -2.41
C ALA A 38 -23.12 1.94 -2.94
N ILE A 39 -21.78 1.89 -2.81
CA ILE A 39 -20.97 0.72 -3.18
C ILE A 39 -21.34 -0.50 -2.32
N GLN A 40 -21.45 -0.32 -0.99
CA GLN A 40 -21.84 -1.41 -0.09
C GLN A 40 -23.23 -1.95 -0.44
N ASN A 41 -24.20 -1.07 -0.64
CA ASN A 41 -25.55 -1.48 -1.02
C ASN A 41 -25.58 -2.22 -2.36
N GLN A 42 -24.82 -1.78 -3.37
CA GLN A 42 -24.70 -2.51 -4.63
C GLN A 42 -24.00 -3.87 -4.46
N LEU A 43 -22.94 -3.94 -3.66
CA LEU A 43 -22.24 -5.19 -3.36
C LEU A 43 -23.16 -6.18 -2.64
N GLU A 44 -23.95 -5.72 -1.68
CA GLU A 44 -24.89 -6.57 -0.92
C GLU A 44 -26.02 -7.10 -1.81
N ASN A 45 -26.61 -6.24 -2.65
CA ASN A 45 -27.70 -6.64 -3.53
C ASN A 45 -27.25 -7.61 -4.63
N ASN A 46 -26.01 -7.47 -5.12
CA ASN A 46 -25.45 -8.34 -6.15
C ASN A 46 -24.53 -9.43 -5.56
N TYR A 47 -24.47 -9.58 -4.24
CA TYR A 47 -23.48 -10.45 -3.58
C TYR A 47 -23.54 -11.89 -4.09
N LYS A 48 -24.76 -12.41 -4.25
CA LYS A 48 -25.00 -13.77 -4.75
C LYS A 48 -24.46 -13.98 -6.16
N GLU A 49 -24.59 -12.99 -7.03
CA GLU A 49 -24.09 -13.06 -8.40
C GLU A 49 -22.57 -12.88 -8.45
N LEU A 50 -22.04 -11.94 -7.67
CA LEU A 50 -20.61 -11.64 -7.58
C LEU A 50 -19.78 -12.76 -6.93
N THR A 51 -20.38 -13.53 -6.02
CA THR A 51 -19.70 -14.64 -5.34
C THR A 51 -19.87 -15.99 -6.02
N LYS A 52 -20.70 -16.06 -7.07
CA LYS A 52 -20.89 -17.31 -7.80
C LYS A 52 -19.58 -17.66 -8.53
N PRO A 53 -18.96 -18.81 -8.25
CA PRO A 53 -17.80 -19.25 -9.01
C PRO A 53 -18.22 -19.54 -10.45
N LEU A 54 -17.58 -18.87 -11.41
CA LEU A 54 -17.78 -19.14 -12.83
C LEU A 54 -16.68 -20.09 -13.32
N PRO A 55 -17.02 -21.20 -14.01
CA PRO A 55 -16.02 -22.13 -14.54
C PRO A 55 -15.12 -21.46 -15.60
N GLU A 56 -15.61 -20.42 -16.27
CA GLU A 56 -14.85 -19.63 -17.25
C GLU A 56 -13.70 -18.84 -16.60
N ASN A 57 -13.81 -18.50 -15.32
CA ASN A 57 -12.82 -17.71 -14.59
C ASN A 57 -11.75 -18.58 -13.89
N VAL A 58 -11.70 -19.88 -14.17
CA VAL A 58 -10.78 -20.83 -13.52
C VAL A 58 -9.30 -20.39 -13.63
N ASP A 59 -8.90 -19.82 -14.76
CA ASP A 59 -7.52 -19.36 -14.96
C ASP A 59 -7.21 -18.09 -14.15
N LEU A 60 -8.19 -17.19 -14.01
CA LEU A 60 -8.03 -15.97 -13.22
C LEU A 60 -7.94 -16.31 -11.72
N GLU A 61 -8.84 -17.17 -11.24
CA GLU A 61 -8.84 -17.66 -9.86
C GLU A 61 -7.56 -18.43 -9.54
N TRP A 62 -7.01 -19.17 -10.51
CA TRP A 62 -5.69 -19.80 -10.36
C TRP A 62 -4.57 -18.77 -10.17
N LEU A 63 -4.56 -17.67 -10.93
CA LEU A 63 -3.55 -16.61 -10.77
C LEU A 63 -3.65 -15.95 -9.39
N ASP A 64 -4.86 -15.71 -8.90
CA ASP A 64 -5.09 -15.14 -7.57
C ASP A 64 -4.71 -16.12 -6.46
N PHE A 65 -5.08 -17.39 -6.58
CA PHE A 65 -4.65 -18.47 -5.68
C PHE A 65 -3.13 -18.57 -5.64
N LYS A 66 -2.47 -18.61 -6.80
CA LYS A 66 -1.00 -18.64 -6.94
C LYS A 66 -0.34 -17.44 -6.29
N ALA A 67 -0.86 -16.23 -6.52
CA ALA A 67 -0.36 -15.01 -5.89
C ALA A 67 -0.52 -15.03 -4.36
N ASN A 68 -1.67 -15.49 -3.87
CA ASN A 68 -1.96 -15.61 -2.44
C ASN A 68 -1.07 -16.65 -1.75
N GLU A 69 -0.85 -17.81 -2.39
CA GLU A 69 -0.01 -18.86 -1.82
C GLU A 69 1.47 -18.46 -1.78
N ILE A 70 1.94 -17.77 -2.83
CA ILE A 70 3.28 -17.13 -2.83
C ILE A 70 3.38 -16.10 -1.70
N LYS A 71 2.38 -15.24 -1.53
CA LYS A 71 2.37 -14.23 -0.47
C LYS A 71 2.30 -14.86 0.93
N ARG A 72 1.56 -15.95 1.09
CA ARG A 72 1.41 -16.68 2.37
C ARG A 72 2.71 -17.37 2.76
N SER A 73 3.34 -18.07 1.81
CA SER A 73 4.57 -18.83 2.02
C SER A 73 5.80 -17.93 2.18
N LEU A 74 5.84 -16.79 1.49
CA LEU A 74 6.97 -15.84 1.54
C LEU A 74 6.77 -14.71 2.56
N LYS A 75 6.01 -14.95 3.64
CA LYS A 75 5.85 -13.96 4.73
C LYS A 75 7.19 -13.72 5.43
N ILE A 76 7.91 -12.70 4.97
CA ILE A 76 9.08 -12.18 5.69
C ILE A 76 8.57 -11.44 6.93
N THR A 77 8.79 -12.04 8.09
CA THR A 77 8.55 -11.37 9.37
C THR A 77 9.70 -10.42 9.67
N TRP A 78 9.40 -9.27 10.31
CA TRP A 78 10.42 -8.27 10.68
C TRP A 78 11.65 -8.84 11.42
N PRO A 79 11.50 -9.75 12.41
CA PRO A 79 12.63 -10.33 13.12
C PRO A 79 13.60 -11.14 12.24
N ASN A 80 13.15 -11.63 11.07
CA ASN A 80 13.98 -12.40 10.15
C ASN A 80 14.92 -11.51 9.31
N ILE A 81 14.76 -10.19 9.38
CA ILE A 81 15.59 -9.23 8.66
C ILE A 81 16.90 -9.00 9.44
N PRO A 82 18.08 -9.01 8.78
CA PRO A 82 19.34 -8.70 9.42
C PRO A 82 19.29 -7.35 10.16
N ARG A 83 19.81 -7.32 11.40
CA ARG A 83 19.82 -6.10 12.24
C ARG A 83 20.49 -4.91 11.55
N SER A 84 21.52 -5.14 10.73
CA SER A 84 22.18 -4.08 9.97
C SER A 84 21.23 -3.36 9.02
N ILE A 85 20.37 -4.10 8.31
CA ILE A 85 19.37 -3.54 7.38
C ILE A 85 18.24 -2.88 8.16
N GLN A 86 17.81 -3.47 9.28
CA GLN A 86 16.79 -2.86 10.15
C GLN A 86 17.25 -1.51 10.69
N LEU A 87 18.50 -1.42 11.20
CA LEU A 87 19.08 -0.20 11.73
C LEU A 87 19.27 0.85 10.63
N LEU A 88 19.73 0.44 9.44
CA LEU A 88 19.83 1.34 8.28
C LEU A 88 18.45 1.93 7.91
N TYR A 89 17.43 1.07 7.79
CA TYR A 89 16.07 1.50 7.49
C TYR A 89 15.51 2.45 8.55
N ALA A 90 15.63 2.08 9.83
CA ALA A 90 15.18 2.92 10.95
C ALA A 90 15.91 4.26 10.98
N GLY A 91 17.22 4.27 10.74
CA GLY A 91 18.03 5.48 10.62
C GLY A 91 17.56 6.39 9.48
N CYS A 92 17.33 5.83 8.28
CA CYS A 92 16.80 6.59 7.14
C CYS A 92 15.43 7.19 7.45
N CYS A 93 14.51 6.42 8.05
CA CYS A 93 13.19 6.93 8.44
C CYS A 93 13.29 8.05 9.48
N LEU A 94 14.16 7.90 10.49
CA LEU A 94 14.37 8.93 11.52
C LEU A 94 14.90 10.22 10.90
N VAL A 95 15.94 10.13 10.07
CA VAL A 95 16.50 11.30 9.38
C VAL A 95 15.45 11.94 8.47
N GLN A 96 14.66 11.15 7.75
CA GLN A 96 13.60 11.67 6.89
C GLN A 96 12.53 12.44 7.68
N ILE A 97 12.12 11.93 8.85
CA ILE A 97 11.19 12.64 9.75
C ILE A 97 11.82 13.96 10.22
N LEU A 98 13.09 13.94 10.63
CA LEU A 98 13.80 15.14 11.07
C LEU A 98 13.94 16.18 9.94
N MET A 99 14.16 15.75 8.70
CA MET A 99 14.21 16.63 7.53
C MET A 99 12.85 17.26 7.24
N CYS A 100 11.76 16.47 7.28
CA CYS A 100 10.40 17.00 7.12
C CYS A 100 10.04 18.02 8.21
N GLN A 101 10.38 17.71 9.47
CA GLN A 101 10.16 18.62 10.59
C GLN A 101 11.00 19.89 10.46
N GLY A 102 12.27 19.74 10.04
CA GLY A 102 13.17 20.84 9.76
C GLY A 102 12.67 21.73 8.62
N MET A 103 12.08 21.16 7.57
CA MET A 103 11.44 21.91 6.49
C MET A 103 10.23 22.70 6.98
N TYR A 104 9.42 22.10 7.85
CA TYR A 104 8.24 22.75 8.41
C TYR A 104 8.60 23.95 9.28
N TRP A 105 9.58 23.81 10.19
CA TRP A 105 10.00 24.91 11.06
C TRP A 105 10.94 25.92 10.39
N GLY A 106 11.79 25.44 9.49
CA GLY A 106 12.88 26.20 8.89
C GLY A 106 12.59 26.74 7.49
N HIS A 107 11.33 26.80 7.05
CA HIS A 107 11.00 27.21 5.67
C HIS A 107 11.64 28.55 5.28
N ALA A 108 11.68 29.53 6.20
CA ALA A 108 12.30 30.84 5.99
C ALA A 108 13.83 30.81 5.76
N TYR A 109 14.50 29.74 6.20
CA TYR A 109 15.95 29.56 5.99
C TYR A 109 16.28 28.70 4.77
N LEU A 110 15.32 27.87 4.33
CA LEU A 110 15.49 26.92 3.23
C LEU A 110 15.12 27.54 1.88
N PHE A 111 14.14 28.45 1.89
CA PHE A 111 13.69 29.20 0.74
C PHE A 111 14.08 30.66 0.90
N ASN A 112 14.66 31.25 -0.14
CA ASN A 112 14.87 32.69 -0.15
C ASN A 112 13.51 33.40 -0.29
N PRO A 113 13.34 34.60 0.27
CA PRO A 113 12.11 35.36 0.11
C PRO A 113 11.87 35.60 -1.39
N PHE A 114 10.75 35.09 -1.88
CA PHE A 114 10.31 35.27 -3.25
C PHE A 114 8.85 35.74 -3.19
N GLU A 115 8.62 37.00 -3.50
CA GLU A 115 7.26 37.53 -3.54
C GLU A 115 6.62 37.20 -4.89
N VAL A 116 5.31 36.96 -4.90
CA VAL A 116 4.58 36.65 -6.15
C VAL A 116 4.63 37.81 -7.15
N SER A 117 4.93 39.03 -6.67
CA SER A 117 5.13 40.22 -7.49
C SER A 117 6.52 40.33 -8.11
N ASP A 118 7.49 39.52 -7.70
CA ASP A 118 8.84 39.57 -8.27
C ASP A 118 8.83 38.99 -9.70
N ASP A 119 9.48 39.69 -10.63
CA ASP A 119 9.53 39.28 -12.03
C ASP A 119 10.42 38.03 -12.18
N ILE A 120 9.85 36.95 -12.75
CA ILE A 120 10.55 35.68 -13.04
C ILE A 120 11.82 35.92 -13.88
N SER A 121 11.86 36.98 -14.69
CA SER A 121 13.03 37.34 -15.51
C SER A 121 14.28 37.68 -14.68
N THR A 122 14.10 38.05 -13.40
CA THR A 122 15.20 38.41 -12.49
C THR A 122 15.85 37.21 -11.80
N LEU A 123 15.29 36.01 -11.99
CA LEU A 123 15.80 34.77 -11.40
C LEU A 123 17.04 34.26 -12.16
N GLU A 124 18.23 34.77 -11.79
CA GLU A 124 19.50 34.43 -12.45
C GLU A 124 19.87 32.94 -12.31
N SER A 125 19.42 32.26 -11.25
CA SER A 125 19.75 30.85 -10.99
C SER A 125 18.73 30.16 -10.06
N PHE A 126 18.62 28.83 -10.15
CA PHE A 126 17.73 28.06 -9.26
C PHE A 126 18.26 27.99 -7.82
N HIS A 127 19.57 28.14 -7.63
CA HIS A 127 20.26 27.96 -6.36
C HIS A 127 21.22 29.10 -6.02
N GLY A 128 21.45 29.35 -4.73
CA GLY A 128 22.41 30.35 -4.25
C GLY A 128 21.72 31.50 -3.52
N GLU A 129 22.46 32.57 -3.22
CA GLU A 129 21.94 33.70 -2.42
C GLU A 129 20.80 34.45 -3.13
N LYS A 130 20.79 34.46 -4.47
CA LYS A 130 19.72 35.03 -5.30
C LYS A 130 18.78 33.97 -5.89
N GLY A 131 18.97 32.70 -5.58
CA GLY A 131 18.16 31.61 -6.13
C GLY A 131 16.83 31.45 -5.39
N LEU A 132 15.94 30.60 -5.91
CA LEU A 132 14.70 30.25 -5.21
C LEU A 132 14.98 29.42 -3.95
N VAL A 133 15.94 28.50 -4.05
CA VAL A 133 16.29 27.56 -2.98
C VAL A 133 17.69 27.89 -2.47
N SER A 134 17.79 28.08 -1.15
CA SER A 134 19.09 28.25 -0.48
C SER A 134 19.94 26.99 -0.63
N THR A 135 21.27 27.12 -0.59
CA THR A 135 22.20 25.97 -0.60
C THR A 135 21.85 24.96 0.50
N LEU A 136 21.39 25.43 1.67
CA LEU A 136 20.89 24.57 2.74
C LEU A 136 19.63 23.81 2.34
N GLY A 137 18.70 24.47 1.64
CA GLY A 137 17.50 23.83 1.09
C GLY A 137 17.84 22.67 0.17
N ILE A 138 18.84 22.84 -0.70
CA ILE A 138 19.31 21.77 -1.60
C ILE A 138 19.92 20.61 -0.83
N LEU A 139 20.71 20.88 0.21
CA LEU A 139 21.26 19.81 1.06
C LEU A 139 20.17 19.03 1.79
N VAL A 140 19.14 19.70 2.31
CA VAL A 140 18.00 19.06 2.97
C VAL A 140 17.19 18.21 1.99
N VAL A 141 16.87 18.75 0.82
CA VAL A 141 16.17 18.02 -0.26
C VAL A 141 17.00 16.83 -0.73
N GLY A 142 18.31 17.02 -0.96
CA GLY A 142 19.23 15.96 -1.34
C GLY A 142 19.31 14.86 -0.29
N GLY A 143 19.43 15.23 0.99
CA GLY A 143 19.41 14.30 2.12
C GLY A 143 18.11 13.50 2.21
N TYR A 144 16.96 14.14 1.93
CA TYR A 144 15.66 13.47 1.85
C TYR A 144 15.66 12.39 0.77
N PHE A 145 16.15 12.68 -0.43
CA PHE A 145 16.25 11.69 -1.52
C PHE A 145 17.25 10.57 -1.23
N VAL A 146 18.36 10.86 -0.53
CA VAL A 146 19.28 9.82 -0.07
C VAL A 146 18.59 8.88 0.93
N CYS A 147 17.76 9.41 1.84
CA CYS A 147 17.01 8.59 2.79
C CYS A 147 15.97 7.69 2.11
N MET A 148 15.43 8.08 0.95
CA MET A 148 14.55 7.22 0.13
C MET A 148 15.24 5.94 -0.36
N LEU A 149 16.58 5.86 -0.35
CA LEU A 149 17.31 4.64 -0.70
C LEU A 149 17.18 3.54 0.37
N GLY A 150 16.91 3.88 1.63
CA GLY A 150 16.76 2.91 2.72
C GLY A 150 15.69 1.84 2.42
N PRO A 151 14.44 2.23 2.11
CA PRO A 151 13.40 1.30 1.67
C PRO A 151 13.77 0.50 0.40
N VAL A 152 14.56 1.09 -0.51
CA VAL A 152 15.00 0.41 -1.74
C VAL A 152 15.95 -0.74 -1.42
N VAL A 153 16.92 -0.53 -0.52
CA VAL A 153 17.84 -1.58 -0.06
C VAL A 153 17.07 -2.74 0.56
N LEU A 154 16.08 -2.45 1.41
CA LEU A 154 15.22 -3.47 2.02
C LEU A 154 14.43 -4.27 0.97
N ARG A 155 13.87 -3.58 -0.05
CA ARG A 155 13.16 -4.23 -1.16
C ARG A 155 14.07 -5.12 -2.00
N ILE A 156 15.28 -4.67 -2.31
CA ILE A 156 16.26 -5.46 -3.07
C ILE A 156 16.65 -6.70 -2.25
N TRP A 157 17.02 -6.51 -0.99
CA TRP A 157 17.37 -7.61 -0.09
C TRP A 157 16.23 -8.64 0.02
N SER A 158 14.99 -8.18 0.21
CA SER A 158 13.81 -9.03 0.26
C SER A 158 13.61 -9.83 -1.02
N LYS A 159 13.75 -9.20 -2.20
CA LYS A 159 13.66 -9.87 -3.50
C LYS A 159 14.77 -10.90 -3.70
N VAL A 160 16.01 -10.57 -3.34
CA VAL A 160 17.15 -11.49 -3.50
C VAL A 160 16.99 -12.70 -2.59
N THR A 161 16.66 -12.47 -1.31
CA THR A 161 16.53 -13.53 -0.30
C THR A 161 15.38 -14.49 -0.61
N THR A 162 14.26 -13.97 -1.13
CA THR A 162 13.09 -14.81 -1.46
C THR A 162 13.16 -15.47 -2.84
N ARG A 163 14.17 -15.16 -3.66
CA ARG A 163 14.23 -15.61 -5.06
C ARG A 163 14.22 -17.13 -5.19
N GLN A 164 14.99 -17.83 -4.36
CA GLN A 164 15.11 -19.29 -4.41
C GLN A 164 13.82 -19.97 -3.94
N SER A 165 13.35 -19.63 -2.74
CA SER A 165 12.10 -20.17 -2.19
C SER A 165 10.90 -19.88 -3.10
N ARG A 166 10.88 -18.72 -3.76
CA ARG A 166 9.86 -18.39 -4.76
C ARG A 166 9.94 -19.29 -5.98
N ALA A 167 11.13 -19.59 -6.50
CA ALA A 167 11.29 -20.46 -7.67
C ALA A 167 10.86 -21.91 -7.37
N GLU A 168 11.20 -22.42 -6.19
CA GLU A 168 10.77 -23.75 -5.72
C GLU A 168 9.25 -23.82 -5.55
N LEU A 169 8.66 -22.80 -4.92
CA LEU A 169 7.21 -22.73 -4.71
C LEU A 169 6.45 -22.59 -6.03
N LEU A 170 6.96 -21.79 -6.98
CA LEU A 170 6.40 -21.70 -8.32
C LEU A 170 6.38 -23.06 -9.01
N THR A 171 7.48 -23.81 -8.94
CA THR A 171 7.57 -25.16 -9.52
C THR A 171 6.56 -26.12 -8.87
N LYS A 172 6.35 -26.03 -7.55
CA LYS A 172 5.33 -26.83 -6.84
C LYS A 172 3.92 -26.45 -7.28
N LEU A 173 3.61 -25.16 -7.36
CA LEU A 173 2.31 -24.66 -7.80
C LEU A 173 2.02 -25.06 -9.25
N ASP A 174 3.00 -24.97 -10.15
CA ASP A 174 2.83 -25.36 -11.55
C ASP A 174 2.49 -26.86 -11.69
N ARG A 175 2.98 -27.72 -10.79
CA ARG A 175 2.61 -29.16 -10.75
C ARG A 175 1.20 -29.40 -10.22
N MET A 176 0.71 -28.52 -9.34
CA MET A 176 -0.63 -28.62 -8.75
C MET A 176 -1.71 -28.00 -9.65
N GLU A 177 -1.34 -27.18 -10.63
CA GLU A 177 -2.25 -26.40 -11.47
C GLU A 177 -3.35 -27.24 -12.11
N ALA A 178 -3.00 -28.33 -12.79
CA ALA A 178 -3.99 -29.14 -13.51
C ALA A 178 -5.05 -29.72 -12.58
N LYS A 179 -4.62 -30.34 -11.47
CA LYS A 179 -5.53 -30.92 -10.48
C LYS A 179 -6.38 -29.86 -9.79
N TRP A 180 -5.77 -28.74 -9.40
CA TRP A 180 -6.50 -27.66 -8.74
C TRP A 180 -7.60 -27.07 -9.64
N LYS A 181 -7.33 -26.91 -10.94
CA LYS A 181 -8.33 -26.43 -11.91
C LYS A 181 -9.48 -27.41 -12.09
N GLU A 182 -9.20 -28.71 -12.12
CA GLU A 182 -10.23 -29.75 -12.15
C GLU A 182 -11.13 -29.69 -10.90
N ASP A 183 -10.51 -29.66 -9.71
CA ASP A 183 -11.21 -29.55 -8.42
C ASP A 183 -12.05 -28.26 -8.34
N TRP A 184 -11.54 -27.14 -8.85
CA TRP A 184 -12.25 -25.85 -8.87
C TRP A 184 -13.46 -25.86 -9.79
N VAL A 185 -13.35 -26.46 -10.98
CA VAL A 185 -14.46 -26.59 -11.93
C VAL A 185 -15.54 -27.51 -11.37
N GLU A 186 -15.17 -28.59 -10.68
CA GLU A 186 -16.13 -29.44 -9.98
C GLU A 186 -16.85 -28.67 -8.87
N MET A 187 -16.09 -27.98 -8.01
CA MET A 187 -16.65 -27.14 -6.94
C MET A 187 -17.59 -26.07 -7.49
N ALA A 188 -17.25 -25.44 -8.62
CA ALA A 188 -18.09 -24.44 -9.27
C ALA A 188 -19.40 -25.02 -9.82
N ARG A 189 -19.40 -26.29 -10.26
CA ARG A 189 -20.61 -27.00 -10.71
C ARG A 189 -21.52 -27.38 -9.56
N THR A 190 -20.95 -27.78 -8.42
CA THR A 190 -21.70 -28.18 -7.23
C THR A 190 -21.97 -27.03 -6.27
N TRP A 191 -21.64 -25.79 -6.64
CA TRP A 191 -21.77 -24.65 -5.75
C TRP A 191 -23.24 -24.34 -5.45
N GLU A 192 -23.59 -24.39 -4.18
CA GLU A 192 -24.87 -23.92 -3.67
C GLU A 192 -24.66 -22.62 -2.90
N PHE A 193 -25.49 -21.61 -3.20
CA PHE A 193 -25.43 -20.35 -2.48
C PHE A 193 -25.90 -20.54 -1.03
N VAL A 194 -24.97 -20.41 -0.09
CA VAL A 194 -25.27 -20.36 1.34
C VAL A 194 -25.34 -18.90 1.76
N ASP A 195 -26.53 -18.43 2.18
CA ASP A 195 -26.68 -17.07 2.67
C ASP A 195 -25.87 -16.89 3.98
N PRO A 196 -24.86 -16.00 4.01
CA PRO A 196 -24.03 -15.81 5.20
C PRO A 196 -24.83 -15.34 6.42
N ARG A 197 -26.00 -14.71 6.24
CA ARG A 197 -26.89 -14.28 7.33
C ARG A 197 -27.48 -15.46 8.08
N VAL A 198 -27.76 -16.57 7.38
CA VAL A 198 -28.33 -17.79 7.95
C VAL A 198 -27.27 -18.63 8.67
N LYS A 199 -26.03 -18.61 8.19
CA LYS A 199 -24.92 -19.37 8.80
C LYS A 199 -24.58 -18.88 10.21
N ASN A 200 -24.66 -17.56 10.45
CA ASN A 200 -24.38 -16.96 11.75
C ASN A 200 -25.45 -17.26 12.82
N SER A 201 -26.66 -17.68 12.43
CA SER A 201 -27.72 -18.03 13.39
C SER A 201 -27.69 -19.50 13.84
N CYS A 202 -26.95 -20.39 13.15
CA CYS A 202 -27.08 -21.84 13.35
C CYS A 202 -25.79 -22.60 13.65
N GLN A 203 -24.59 -22.01 13.56
CA GLN A 203 -23.35 -22.72 13.93
C GLN A 203 -22.85 -22.35 15.34
N PRO A 204 -22.82 -23.30 16.29
CA PRO A 204 -21.96 -23.16 17.46
C PRO A 204 -20.49 -23.11 17.00
N GLU A 205 -19.67 -22.33 17.70
CA GLU A 205 -18.29 -21.91 17.36
C GLU A 205 -17.27 -23.01 17.00
N GLU A 206 -17.64 -24.29 17.09
CA GLU A 206 -16.74 -25.45 16.92
C GLU A 206 -16.37 -25.76 15.46
N ASP A 207 -17.24 -25.48 14.48
CA ASP A 207 -17.06 -25.95 13.10
C ASP A 207 -16.09 -25.11 12.24
N GLN A 208 -15.77 -23.88 12.64
CA GLN A 208 -14.83 -23.04 11.90
C GLN A 208 -13.38 -23.56 11.92
N ARG A 209 -13.03 -24.42 12.90
CA ARG A 209 -11.70 -25.06 12.94
C ARG A 209 -11.56 -26.18 11.91
N VAL A 210 -12.65 -26.80 11.47
CA VAL A 210 -12.60 -28.00 10.61
C VAL A 210 -12.40 -27.63 9.14
N MET A 211 -13.00 -26.53 8.66
CA MET A 211 -12.77 -26.09 7.26
C MET A 211 -11.32 -25.66 6.98
N PHE A 212 -10.56 -25.21 7.98
CA PHE A 212 -9.12 -24.97 7.82
C PHE A 212 -8.27 -26.25 7.85
N SER A 213 -8.83 -27.36 8.36
CA SER A 213 -8.16 -28.65 8.40
C SER A 213 -8.25 -29.42 7.07
N VAL A 214 -9.28 -29.19 6.25
CA VAL A 214 -9.42 -29.90 4.95
C VAL A 214 -8.44 -29.36 3.88
N ALA A 215 -7.87 -28.17 4.10
CA ALA A 215 -6.81 -27.63 3.24
C ALA A 215 -5.41 -28.14 3.59
N SER A 216 -5.23 -28.99 4.61
CA SER A 216 -3.99 -29.76 4.76
C SER A 216 -4.02 -30.94 3.78
N ILE A 217 -3.91 -30.62 2.49
CA ILE A 217 -3.47 -31.61 1.50
C ILE A 217 -2.10 -32.06 2.01
N ASP A 218 -1.99 -33.33 2.40
CA ASP A 218 -0.72 -33.93 2.80
C ASP A 218 0.31 -33.57 1.72
N PRO A 219 1.49 -33.04 2.10
CA PRO A 219 2.51 -32.71 1.13
C PRO A 219 2.79 -33.97 0.29
N PRO A 220 2.89 -33.84 -1.04
CA PRO A 220 3.24 -34.98 -1.87
C PRO A 220 4.51 -35.63 -1.30
N PRO A 221 4.58 -36.98 -1.24
CA PRO A 221 5.70 -37.68 -0.61
C PRO A 221 7.01 -37.16 -1.17
N ASP A 222 7.95 -36.84 -0.27
CA ASP A 222 9.25 -36.30 -0.66
C ASP A 222 9.87 -37.21 -1.74
N PRO A 223 10.42 -36.63 -2.83
CA PRO A 223 11.10 -37.43 -3.83
C PRO A 223 12.20 -38.25 -3.15
N PRO A 224 12.41 -39.52 -3.54
CA PRO A 224 13.39 -40.38 -2.90
C PRO A 224 14.73 -39.66 -2.88
N SER A 225 15.27 -39.46 -1.68
CA SER A 225 16.56 -38.84 -1.47
C SER A 225 17.59 -39.63 -2.27
N ALA A 226 18.06 -39.04 -3.37
CA ALA A 226 19.13 -39.58 -4.17
C ALA A 226 20.34 -39.73 -3.25
N THR A 227 20.52 -40.93 -2.74
CA THR A 227 21.61 -41.29 -1.86
C THR A 227 22.87 -41.16 -2.70
N ALA A 228 23.70 -40.18 -2.34
CA ALA A 228 24.98 -39.95 -2.99
C ALA A 228 25.80 -41.24 -2.92
N ALA A 229 26.17 -41.74 -4.11
CA ALA A 229 27.21 -42.73 -4.30
C ALA A 229 28.58 -42.02 -4.34
#